data_AF-X1M3H6-F1
#
_entry.id   AF-X1M3H6-F1
#
_cell.length_a   1.000
_cell.length_b   1.000
_cell.length_c   1.000
_cell.angle_alpha   90.00
_cell.angle_beta   90.00
_cell.angle_gamma   90.00
#
_symmetry.space_group_name_H-M   'P 1'
#
loop_
_entity.id
_entity.type
_entity.pdbx_description
1 polymer ?
#
loop_
_entity_poly.entity_id
_entity_poly.type
_entity_poly.pdbx_seq_one_letter_code
_entity_poly.pdbx_strand_id
1 'polypeptide(L)' 'NPQRIKEVNKEVEAMGVKILAQYALLGPYDFINILEAPSNQAVSKVAVELGSRGTLQTFTMAAMTVDEFAK' A
#
# COMPACT_ATOMS: atom_id res chain seq x y z
N ASN A 1 -4.05 -14.16 -5.22
CA ASN A 1 -4.21 -14.34 -6.69
C ASN A 1 -3.48 -13.19 -7.39
N PRO A 2 -2.39 -13.42 -8.14
CA PRO A 2 -1.50 -12.36 -8.65
C PRO A 2 -2.17 -11.36 -9.59
N GLN A 3 -3.22 -11.79 -10.31
CA GLN A 3 -3.96 -10.96 -11.25
C GLN A 3 -4.70 -9.78 -10.55
N ARG A 4 -5.17 -9.98 -9.32
CA ARG A 4 -5.87 -8.94 -8.54
C ARG A 4 -4.97 -7.79 -8.13
N ILE A 5 -3.67 -8.06 -7.93
CA ILE A 5 -2.72 -7.02 -7.51
C ILE A 5 -2.57 -5.95 -8.62
N LYS A 6 -2.61 -6.36 -9.90
CA LYS A 6 -2.56 -5.41 -11.02
C LYS A 6 -3.81 -4.54 -11.14
N GLU A 7 -4.99 -5.06 -10.80
CA GLU A 7 -6.22 -4.27 -10.78
C GLU A 7 -6.23 -3.25 -9.64
N VAL A 8 -5.82 -3.69 -8.45
CA VAL A 8 -5.61 -2.81 -7.29
C VAL A 8 -4.65 -1.68 -7.63
N ASN A 9 -3.54 -1.98 -8.32
CA ASN A 9 -2.57 -0.95 -8.68
C ASN A 9 -3.20 0.17 -9.51
N LYS A 10 -4.09 -0.15 -10.46
CA LYS A 10 -4.81 0.86 -11.27
C LYS A 10 -5.80 1.67 -10.45
N GLU A 11 -6.50 1.05 -9.51
CA GLU A 11 -7.45 1.75 -8.63
C GLU A 11 -6.71 2.69 -7.66
N VAL A 12 -5.57 2.25 -7.13
CA VAL A 12 -4.70 3.03 -6.24
C VAL A 12 -4.13 4.25 -6.97
N GLU A 13 -3.64 4.06 -8.21
CA GLU A 13 -3.22 5.17 -9.07
C GLU A 13 -4.37 6.14 -9.40
N ALA A 14 -5.58 5.63 -9.63
CA ALA A 14 -6.76 6.48 -9.85
C ALA A 14 -7.18 7.28 -8.61
N MET A 15 -6.82 6.79 -7.41
CA MET A 15 -7.01 7.51 -6.13
C MET A 15 -5.90 8.54 -5.84
N GLY A 16 -4.96 8.73 -6.77
CA GLY A 16 -3.84 9.67 -6.62
C GLY A 16 -2.73 9.16 -5.71
N VAL A 17 -2.69 7.84 -5.47
CA VAL A 17 -1.62 7.18 -4.73
C VAL A 17 -0.71 6.48 -5.74
N LYS A 18 0.58 6.77 -5.67
CA LYS A 18 1.58 6.20 -6.56
C LYS A 18 2.24 4.99 -5.90
N ILE A 19 2.42 3.91 -6.65
CA ILE A 19 3.15 2.75 -6.16
C ILE A 19 4.62 2.96 -6.48
N LEU A 20 5.45 3.10 -5.45
CA LEU A 20 6.90 3.25 -5.61
C LEU A 20 7.57 1.90 -5.84
N ALA A 21 7.15 0.87 -5.09
CA ALA A 21 7.68 -0.47 -5.24
C ALA A 21 6.70 -1.51 -4.69
N GLN A 22 6.79 -2.73 -5.22
CA GLN A 22 6.02 -3.88 -4.76
C GLN A 22 6.92 -5.11 -4.80
N TYR A 23 6.98 -5.83 -3.68
CA TYR A 23 7.79 -7.04 -3.56
C TYR A 23 6.95 -8.20 -3.04
N ALA A 24 7.17 -9.37 -3.62
CA ALA A 24 6.69 -10.62 -3.05
C ALA A 24 7.71 -11.08 -2.00
N LEU A 25 7.22 -11.45 -0.82
CA LEU A 25 8.05 -11.87 0.29
C LEU A 25 7.90 -13.38 0.50
N LEU A 26 8.99 -14.01 0.91
CA LEU A 26 9.02 -15.43 1.29
C LEU A 26 9.13 -15.51 2.82
N GLY A 27 8.07 -15.08 3.50
CA GLY A 27 8.07 -14.93 4.96
C GLY A 27 6.66 -14.93 5.55
N PRO A 28 6.46 -14.38 6.76
CA PRO A 28 5.16 -14.36 7.42
C PRO A 28 4.13 -13.46 6.72
N TYR A 29 4.60 -12.62 5.80
CA TYR A 29 3.78 -11.80 4.92
C TYR A 29 4.02 -12.25 3.48
N ASP A 30 2.98 -12.22 2.66
CA ASP A 30 3.08 -12.60 1.25
C ASP A 30 3.65 -11.46 0.38
N PHE A 31 3.38 -10.20 0.73
CA PHE A 31 3.73 -9.03 -0.08
C PHE A 31 4.04 -7.80 0.77
N ILE A 32 4.90 -6.93 0.25
CA ILE A 32 5.11 -5.56 0.73
C ILE A 32 4.89 -4.57 -0.40
N ASN A 33 4.18 -3.48 -0.10
CA ASN A 33 3.88 -2.41 -1.04
C ASN A 33 4.38 -1.09 -0.46
N ILE A 34 5.22 -0.39 -1.21
CA ILE A 34 5.68 0.96 -0.91
C ILE A 34 4.84 1.92 -1.75
N LEU A 35 4.07 2.75 -1.07
CA LEU A 35 3.09 3.66 -1.66
C LEU A 35 3.49 5.10 -1.31
N GLU A 36 3.45 5.99 -2.28
CA GLU A 36 3.55 7.43 -2.11
C GLU A 36 2.16 8.02 -2.25
N ALA A 37 1.69 8.70 -1.21
CA ALA A 37 0.38 9.33 -1.19
C ALA A 37 0.51 10.77 -0.72
N PRO A 38 -0.33 11.69 -1.25
CA PRO A 38 -0.30 13.09 -0.84
C PRO A 38 -0.78 13.30 0.60
N SER A 39 -1.46 12.32 1.22
CA SER A 39 -1.91 12.39 2.61
C SER A 39 -2.18 11.00 3.20
N ASN A 40 -2.11 10.90 4.53
CA ASN A 40 -2.48 9.68 5.26
C ASN A 40 -3.96 9.29 5.03
N GLN A 41 -4.84 10.26 4.78
CA GLN A 41 -6.25 9.98 4.47
C GLN A 41 -6.41 9.22 3.14
N ALA A 42 -5.59 9.53 2.13
CA ALA A 42 -5.60 8.79 0.87
C ALA A 42 -5.17 7.33 1.09
N VAL A 43 -4.13 7.09 1.88
CA VAL A 43 -3.67 5.74 2.23
C VAL A 43 -4.72 4.98 3.05
N SER A 44 -5.36 5.63 4.03
CA SER A 44 -6.44 5.02 4.81
C SER A 44 -7.62 4.60 3.93
N LYS A 45 -7.99 5.42 2.95
CA LYS A 45 -9.06 5.09 2.00
C LYS A 45 -8.68 3.88 1.15
N VAL A 46 -7.44 3.83 0.66
CA VAL A 46 -6.90 2.67 -0.07
C VAL A 46 -6.89 1.42 0.82
N ALA A 47 -6.46 1.52 2.08
CA ALA A 47 -6.41 0.40 3.01
C ALA A 47 -7.82 -0.15 3.33
N VAL A 48 -8.80 0.73 3.52
CA VAL A 48 -10.21 0.35 3.74
C VAL A 48 -10.81 -0.30 2.49
N GLU A 49 -10.56 0.26 1.31
CA GLU A 49 -11.02 -0.30 0.04
C GLU A 49 -10.44 -1.69 -0.21
N LEU A 50 -9.15 -1.87 0.09
CA LEU A 50 -8.46 -3.15 0.00
C LEU A 50 -8.98 -4.17 1.02
N GLY A 51 -9.21 -3.76 2.26
CA GLY A 51 -9.75 -4.62 3.31
C GLY A 51 -11.22 -5.00 3.09
N SER A 52 -12.01 -4.12 2.48
CA SER A 52 -13.43 -4.37 2.14
C SER A 52 -13.59 -5.46 1.07
N ARG A 53 -12.60 -5.60 0.19
CA ARG A 53 -12.63 -6.50 -0.98
C ARG A 53 -12.15 -7.93 -0.69
N GLY A 54 -11.81 -8.28 0.55
CA GLY A 54 -11.56 -9.67 0.95
C GLY A 54 -10.60 -9.88 2.13
N THR A 55 -10.22 -11.15 2.34
CA THR A 55 -9.47 -11.73 3.48
C THR A 55 -8.01 -11.28 3.63
N LEU A 56 -7.62 -10.15 3.04
CA LEU A 56 -6.26 -9.61 3.18
C LEU A 56 -6.24 -8.69 4.39
N GLN A 57 -5.68 -9.18 5.51
CA GLN A 57 -5.30 -8.29 6.59
C GLN A 57 -4.09 -7.47 6.14
N THR A 58 -4.30 -6.17 5.96
CA THR A 58 -3.25 -5.24 5.56
C THR A 58 -2.64 -4.61 6.81
N PHE A 59 -1.32 -4.58 6.86
CA PHE A 59 -0.58 -3.86 7.89
C PHE A 59 -0.01 -2.58 7.28
N THR A 60 -0.72 -1.47 7.48
CA THR A 60 -0.37 -0.16 6.93
C THR A 60 0.43 0.63 7.95
N MET A 61 1.64 1.04 7.59
CA MET A 61 2.49 1.90 8.40
C MET A 61 2.73 3.22 7.68
N ALA A 62 2.67 4.33 8.41
CA ALA A 62 3.17 5.61 7.90
C ALA A 62 4.69 5.58 7.92
N ALA A 63 5.31 5.67 6.74
CA ALA A 63 6.75 5.81 6.62
C ALA A 63 7.12 7.30 6.64
N MET A 64 8.15 7.63 7.40
CA MET A 64 8.82 8.93 7.35
C MET A 64 10.21 8.72 6.75
N THR A 65 10.76 9.75 6.12
CA THR A 65 12.12 9.70 5.61
C THR A 65 13.12 9.60 6.75
N VAL A 66 14.30 9.02 6.49
CA VAL A 66 15.37 8.95 7.50
C VAL A 66 15.78 10.36 7.93
N ASP A 67 15.78 11.33 7.00
CA ASP A 67 16.08 12.73 7.27
C ASP A 67 15.06 13.39 8.21
N GLU A 68 13.77 13.06 8.11
CA GLU A 68 12.73 13.54 9.04
C GLU A 68 12.85 12.89 10.42
N PHE A 69 13.20 11.61 10.47
CA PHE A 69 13.42 10.90 11.74
C PHE A 69 14.65 11.41 12.50
N ALA A 70 15.70 11.79 11.78
CA ALA A 70 16.97 12.26 12.35
C ALA A 70 16.95 13.73 12.80
N LYS A 71 15.80 14.41 12.70
CA LYS A 71 15.62 15.84 13.03
C LYS A 71 14.96 16.01 14.39
#